data_AF-A0A942ICC6-F1
#
_entry.id   AF-A0A942ICC6-F1
#
_cell.length_a   1.000
_cell.length_b   1.000
_cell.length_c   1.000
_cell.angle_alpha   90.00
_cell.angle_beta   90.00
_cell.angle_gamma   90.00
#
_symmetry.space_group_name_H-M   'P 1'
#
loop_
_entity.id
_entity.type
_entity.pdbx_description
1 polymer ?
#
loop_
_entity_poly.entity_id
_entity_poly.type
_entity_poly.pdbx_seq_one_letter_code
_entity_poly.pdbx_strand_id
1 'polypeptide(L)'
;MTRESVQFRPKPGDSEKITINLGYVDLGRIDLMVEDGFYSNRTDFIRTAIRNQLERHSDTVQSSVTRKGLDLGLRHYSRSELEAVAAAGEPLHIQVLGLVTIAQDVSPDLARAAIASVQVLGALHASPSVKAALRERMV
;
A
#
# COMPACT_ATOMS: atom_id res chain seq x y z
N MET A 1 -3.37 17.43 28.90
CA MET A 1 -3.35 17.20 27.44
C MET A 1 -2.05 16.47 27.12
N THR A 2 -2.09 15.14 27.12
CA THR A 2 -0.91 14.30 26.85
C THR A 2 -1.33 13.39 25.71
N ARG A 3 -0.87 13.69 24.49
CA ARG A 3 -1.08 12.80 23.35
C ARG A 3 -0.07 11.67 23.50
N GLU A 4 -0.54 10.51 23.99
CA GLU A 4 0.20 9.27 23.89
C GLU A 4 0.52 9.01 22.42
N SER A 5 1.81 9.00 22.09
CA SER A 5 2.32 8.51 20.82
C SER A 5 2.09 7.00 20.78
N VAL A 6 0.93 6.60 20.25
CA VAL A 6 0.61 5.19 20.01
C VAL A 6 1.70 4.61 19.11
N GLN A 7 2.54 3.75 19.69
CA GLN A 7 3.58 3.03 18.99
C GLN A 7 2.92 2.06 18.01
N PHE A 8 2.79 2.49 16.75
CA PHE A 8 2.16 1.70 15.69
C PHE A 8 3.10 0.55 15.32
N ARG A 9 2.96 -0.57 16.04
CA ARG A 9 3.58 -1.85 15.73
C ARG A 9 2.69 -2.51 14.66
N PRO A 10 3.09 -2.54 13.38
CA PRO A 10 2.25 -3.14 12.34
C PRO A 10 2.06 -4.61 12.66
N LYS A 11 0.83 -5.13 12.55
CA LYS A 11 0.58 -6.57 12.70
C LYS A 11 1.29 -7.32 11.56
N PRO A 12 1.74 -8.57 11.77
CA PRO A 12 2.27 -9.40 10.70
C PRO A 12 1.16 -9.64 9.67
N GLY A 13 1.12 -8.80 8.63
CA GLY A 13 0.02 -8.68 7.66
C GLY A 13 -0.18 -7.25 7.13
N ASP A 14 0.23 -6.23 7.91
CA ASP A 14 0.07 -4.81 7.56
C ASP A 14 1.35 -4.19 6.95
N SER A 15 2.39 -4.99 6.70
CA SER A 15 3.68 -4.49 6.21
C SER A 15 4.15 -5.27 4.99
N GLU A 16 4.49 -4.53 3.93
CA GLU A 16 5.10 -5.08 2.72
C GLU A 16 6.63 -5.10 2.86
N LYS A 17 7.25 -6.23 2.50
CA LYS A 17 8.71 -6.34 2.48
C LYS A 17 9.25 -5.69 1.21
N ILE A 18 10.12 -4.71 1.37
CA ILE A 18 10.85 -4.09 0.26
C ILE A 18 12.30 -4.55 0.25
N THR A 19 12.87 -4.73 -0.94
CA THR A 19 14.31 -4.94 -1.15
C THR A 19 14.88 -3.69 -1.79
N ILE A 20 15.90 -3.11 -1.18
CA ILE A 20 16.53 -1.86 -1.65
C ILE A 20 18.06 -2.03 -1.65
N ASN A 21 18.72 -1.31 -2.57
CA ASN A 21 20.17 -1.17 -2.54
C ASN A 21 20.54 0.06 -1.69
N LEU A 22 21.57 -0.05 -0.87
CA LEU A 22 22.12 1.03 -0.04
C LEU A 22 23.62 1.14 -0.28
N GLY A 23 24.14 2.38 -0.24
CA GLY A 23 25.58 2.60 -0.29
C GLY A 23 26.28 2.04 0.95
N TYR A 24 27.50 1.52 0.79
CA TYR A 24 28.25 0.89 1.89
C TYR A 24 28.43 1.79 3.11
N VAL A 25 28.68 3.08 2.90
CA VAL A 25 28.86 4.06 3.98
C VAL A 25 27.56 4.29 4.76
N ASP A 26 26.43 4.43 4.07
CA ASP A 26 25.13 4.62 4.74
C ASP A 26 24.72 3.36 5.49
N LEU A 27 24.95 2.18 4.93
CA LEU A 27 24.74 0.91 5.63
C LEU A 27 25.58 0.85 6.92
N GLY A 28 26.86 1.22 6.86
CA GLY A 28 27.73 1.25 8.04
C GLY A 28 27.26 2.26 9.11
N ARG A 29 26.75 3.43 8.69
CA ARG A 29 26.15 4.40 9.63
C ARG A 29 24.89 3.86 10.31
N ILE A 30 24.03 3.15 9.56
CA ILE A 30 22.86 2.50 10.13
C ILE A 30 23.27 1.45 11.16
N ASP A 31 24.30 0.66 10.84
CA ASP A 31 24.82 -0.37 11.74
C ASP A 31 25.35 0.22 13.04
N LEU A 32 26.15 1.29 12.96
CA LEU A 32 26.64 1.99 14.15
C LEU A 32 25.51 2.50 15.04
N MET A 33 24.46 3.09 14.44
CA MET A 33 23.30 3.58 15.19
C MET A 33 22.52 2.46 15.88
N VAL A 34 22.52 1.26 15.31
CA VAL A 34 21.92 0.07 15.92
C VAL A 34 22.81 -0.48 17.03
N GLU A 35 24.12 -0.54 16.81
CA GLU A 35 25.12 -1.00 17.79
C GLU A 35 25.14 -0.11 19.05
N ASP A 36 25.07 1.20 18.88
CA ASP A 36 24.97 2.18 19.96
C ASP A 36 23.59 2.19 20.66
N GLY A 37 22.63 1.38 20.18
CA GLY A 37 21.33 1.19 20.82
C GLY A 37 20.30 2.29 20.54
N PHE A 38 20.54 3.20 19.60
CA PHE A 38 19.54 4.21 19.21
C PHE A 38 18.31 3.58 18.52
N TYR A 39 18.49 2.42 17.89
CA TYR A 39 17.43 1.66 17.22
C TYR A 39 17.55 0.17 17.52
N SER A 40 16.42 -0.54 17.57
CA SER A 40 16.42 -1.97 17.91
C SER A 40 17.00 -2.88 16.80
N ASN A 41 16.93 -2.44 15.54
CA ASN A 41 17.49 -3.14 14.37
C ASN A 41 17.44 -2.23 13.12
N ARG A 42 18.08 -2.67 12.02
CA ARG A 42 18.08 -1.94 10.74
C ARG A 42 16.67 -1.67 10.20
N THR A 43 15.73 -2.61 10.35
CA THR A 43 14.36 -2.43 9.86
C THR A 43 13.63 -1.34 10.63
N ASP A 44 13.84 -1.24 11.94
CA ASP A 44 13.28 -0.19 12.79
C ASP A 44 13.83 1.20 12.41
N PHE A 45 15.14 1.31 12.20
CA PHE A 45 15.77 2.53 11.68
C PHE A 45 15.11 2.97 10.36
N ILE A 46 15.06 2.07 9.37
CA ILE A 46 14.56 2.37 8.03
C ILE A 46 13.08 2.78 8.09
N ARG A 47 12.26 2.06 8.86
CA ARG A 47 10.84 2.39 9.04
C ARG A 47 10.66 3.77 9.67
N THR A 48 11.45 4.09 10.68
CA THR A 48 11.42 5.40 11.35
C THR A 48 11.85 6.52 10.41
N ALA A 49 12.93 6.32 9.65
CA ALA A 49 13.40 7.28 8.66
C ALA A 49 12.33 7.59 7.59
N ILE A 50 11.66 6.55 7.05
CA ILE A 50 10.57 6.70 6.09
C ILE A 50 9.42 7.52 6.68
N ARG A 51 8.96 7.18 7.90
CA ARG A 51 7.88 7.92 8.57
C ARG A 51 8.23 9.39 8.75
N ASN A 52 9.44 9.68 9.21
CA ASN A 52 9.93 11.05 9.41
C ASN A 52 10.02 11.84 8.09
N GLN A 53 10.35 11.20 6.96
CA GLN A 53 10.36 11.86 5.66
C GLN A 53 8.94 12.12 5.14
N LEU A 54 8.02 11.16 5.32
CA LEU A 54 6.61 11.34 4.93
C LEU A 54 5.92 12.44 5.74
N GLU A 55 6.20 12.52 7.05
CA GLU A 55 5.67 13.58 7.91
C GLU A 55 6.11 14.97 7.43
N ARG A 56 7.40 15.13 7.10
CA ARG A 56 7.96 16.38 6.54
C ARG A 56 7.31 16.81 5.22
N HIS A 57 6.77 15.87 4.45
CA HIS A 57 6.14 16.12 3.16
C HIS A 57 4.62 15.93 3.19
N SER A 58 4.01 15.89 4.37
CA SER A 58 2.59 15.58 4.57
C SER A 58 1.65 16.48 3.75
N ASP A 59 1.86 17.80 3.76
CA ASP A 59 1.03 18.75 2.99
C ASP A 59 1.12 18.53 1.48
N THR A 60 2.32 18.24 0.97
CA THR A 60 2.55 17.94 -0.44
C THR A 60 1.86 16.64 -0.86
N VAL A 61 1.92 15.61 0.01
CA VAL A 61 1.23 14.34 -0.21
C VAL A 61 -0.28 14.55 -0.18
N GLN A 62 -0.82 15.25 0.82
CA GLN A 62 -2.25 15.53 0.96
C GLN A 62 -2.80 16.30 -0.25
N SER A 63 -2.09 17.34 -0.68
CA SER A 63 -2.46 18.12 -1.88
C SER A 63 -2.49 17.23 -3.14
N SER A 64 -1.58 16.27 -3.24
CA SER A 64 -1.53 15.32 -4.36
C SER A 64 -2.64 14.27 -4.29
N VAL A 65 -3.00 13.80 -3.09
CA VAL A 65 -4.12 12.89 -2.85
C VAL A 65 -5.43 13.54 -3.30
N THR A 66 -5.70 14.77 -2.85
CA THR A 66 -6.91 15.52 -3.23
C THR A 66 -6.96 15.76 -4.74
N ARG A 67 -5.86 16.24 -5.34
CA ARG A 67 -5.80 16.52 -6.79
C ARG A 67 -6.05 15.28 -7.65
N LYS A 68 -5.59 14.11 -7.19
CA LYS A 68 -5.72 12.85 -7.91
C LYS A 68 -6.97 12.04 -7.52
N GLY A 69 -7.75 12.48 -6.52
CA GLY A 69 -8.94 11.76 -6.06
C GLY A 69 -8.64 10.38 -5.44
N LEU A 70 -7.46 10.20 -4.83
CA LEU A 70 -7.04 8.90 -4.29
C LEU A 70 -7.73 8.63 -2.93
N ASP A 71 -8.24 7.41 -2.75
CA ASP A 71 -8.66 6.91 -1.45
C ASP A 71 -7.45 6.43 -0.65
N LEU A 72 -7.31 6.87 0.61
CA LEU A 72 -6.18 6.53 1.46
C LEU A 72 -6.51 5.30 2.32
N GLY A 73 -5.69 4.25 2.22
CA GLY A 73 -5.73 3.14 3.17
C GLY A 73 -5.76 1.76 2.52
N LEU A 74 -6.46 0.83 3.19
CA LEU A 74 -6.52 -0.58 2.81
C LEU A 74 -7.94 -0.88 2.29
N ARG A 75 -8.06 -1.32 1.05
CA ARG A 75 -9.33 -1.73 0.43
C ARG A 75 -9.32 -3.23 0.18
N HIS A 76 -10.39 -3.91 0.57
CA HIS A 76 -10.62 -5.30 0.25
C HIS A 76 -11.86 -5.41 -0.63
N TYR A 77 -11.77 -6.21 -1.70
CA TYR A 77 -12.87 -6.53 -2.60
C TYR A 77 -13.10 -8.03 -2.56
N SER A 78 -14.23 -8.42 -1.98
CA SER A 78 -14.72 -9.79 -1.96
C SER A 78 -15.37 -10.16 -3.30
N ARG A 79 -15.52 -11.46 -3.54
CA ARG A 79 -16.24 -11.97 -4.71
C ARG A 79 -17.68 -11.47 -4.76
N SER A 80 -18.41 -11.50 -3.65
CA SER A 80 -19.81 -11.08 -3.61
C SER A 80 -19.99 -9.59 -3.92
N GLU A 81 -19.07 -8.73 -3.47
CA GLU A 81 -19.09 -7.31 -3.83
C GLU A 81 -18.89 -7.10 -5.32
N LEU A 82 -17.92 -7.80 -5.93
CA LEU A 82 -17.67 -7.69 -7.37
C LEU A 82 -18.81 -8.28 -8.21
N GLU A 83 -19.46 -9.35 -7.74
CA GLU A 83 -20.66 -9.89 -8.39
C GLU A 83 -21.82 -8.89 -8.37
N ALA A 84 -22.04 -8.21 -7.24
CA ALA A 84 -23.05 -7.17 -7.14
C ALA A 84 -22.77 -5.98 -8.06
N VAL A 85 -21.50 -5.55 -8.13
CA VAL A 85 -21.05 -4.48 -9.05
C VAL A 85 -21.27 -4.88 -10.51
N ALA A 86 -20.86 -6.10 -10.89
CA ALA A 86 -21.06 -6.60 -12.25
C ALA A 86 -22.55 -6.70 -12.62
N ALA A 87 -23.40 -7.15 -11.68
CA ALA A 87 -24.84 -7.22 -11.88
C ALA A 87 -25.51 -5.84 -11.99
N ALA A 88 -24.99 -4.84 -11.28
CA ALA A 88 -25.46 -3.46 -11.36
C ALA A 88 -25.07 -2.78 -12.68
N GLY A 89 -24.04 -3.27 -13.38
CA GLY A 89 -23.55 -2.68 -14.62
C GLY A 89 -22.76 -1.39 -14.44
N GLU A 90 -22.36 -1.07 -13.20
CA GLU A 90 -21.59 0.12 -12.83
C GLU A 90 -20.18 -0.29 -12.38
N PRO A 91 -19.22 -0.46 -13.31
CA PRO A 91 -17.91 -1.00 -12.98
C PRO A 91 -17.08 -0.03 -12.12
N LEU A 92 -16.29 -0.58 -11.21
CA LEU A 92 -15.47 0.16 -10.25
C LEU A 92 -14.28 0.85 -10.92
N HIS A 93 -14.06 2.11 -10.52
CA HIS A 93 -12.82 2.84 -10.73
C HIS A 93 -12.02 2.85 -9.43
N ILE A 94 -11.03 1.97 -9.33
CA ILE A 94 -10.23 1.81 -8.11
C ILE A 94 -9.05 2.78 -8.17
N GLN A 95 -8.96 3.70 -7.20
CA GLN A 95 -7.89 4.69 -7.08
C GLN A 95 -7.45 4.78 -5.61
N VAL A 96 -6.34 4.13 -5.26
CA VAL A 96 -5.95 3.93 -3.85
C VAL A 96 -4.49 4.31 -3.62
N LEU A 97 -4.23 5.05 -2.54
CA LEU A 97 -2.91 5.22 -1.93
C LEU A 97 -2.83 4.30 -0.70
N GLY A 98 -2.14 3.16 -0.85
CA GLY A 98 -2.06 2.11 0.16
C GLY A 98 -2.14 0.71 -0.43
N LEU A 99 -3.10 -0.10 0.03
CA LEU A 99 -3.25 -1.51 -0.38
C LEU A 99 -4.62 -1.75 -0.98
N VAL A 100 -4.66 -2.45 -2.11
CA VAL A 100 -5.87 -3.09 -2.62
C VAL A 100 -5.69 -4.59 -2.55
N THR A 101 -6.66 -5.29 -1.97
CA THR A 101 -6.72 -6.75 -1.95
C THR A 101 -7.99 -7.21 -2.66
N ILE A 102 -7.85 -7.97 -3.73
CA ILE A 102 -8.94 -8.70 -4.37
C ILE A 102 -8.90 -10.14 -3.87
N ALA A 103 -10.05 -10.65 -3.41
CA ALA A 103 -10.13 -12.00 -2.85
C ALA A 103 -9.67 -13.07 -3.85
N GLN A 104 -9.07 -14.15 -3.35
CA GLN A 104 -8.40 -15.16 -4.17
C GLN A 104 -9.36 -16.02 -4.99
N ASP A 105 -10.62 -16.07 -4.60
CA ASP A 105 -11.72 -16.80 -5.25
C ASP A 105 -12.40 -15.99 -6.37
N VAL A 106 -11.96 -14.75 -6.62
CA VAL A 106 -12.42 -13.92 -7.73
C VAL A 106 -11.88 -14.47 -9.05
N SER A 107 -12.78 -14.73 -10.00
CA SER A 107 -12.40 -15.18 -11.34
C SER A 107 -11.89 -14.00 -12.19
N PRO A 108 -11.01 -14.25 -13.18
CA PRO A 108 -10.56 -13.24 -14.12
C PRO A 108 -11.70 -12.51 -14.85
N ASP A 109 -12.75 -13.25 -15.24
CA ASP A 109 -13.87 -12.67 -16.00
C ASP A 109 -14.75 -11.80 -15.13
N LEU A 110 -15.00 -12.20 -13.88
CA LEU A 110 -15.70 -11.37 -12.90
C LEU A 110 -14.93 -10.06 -12.65
N ALA A 111 -13.62 -10.14 -12.47
CA ALA A 111 -12.79 -8.96 -12.28
C ALA A 111 -12.87 -8.00 -13.48
N ARG A 112 -12.88 -8.51 -14.72
CA ARG A 112 -13.03 -7.68 -15.93
C ARG A 112 -14.40 -7.03 -16.05
N ALA A 113 -15.45 -7.74 -15.65
CA ALA A 113 -16.82 -7.23 -15.69
C ALA A 113 -17.06 -6.16 -14.63
N ALA A 114 -16.48 -6.35 -13.43
CA ALA A 114 -16.71 -5.47 -12.29
C ALA A 114 -15.75 -4.28 -12.19
N ILE A 115 -14.58 -4.31 -12.84
CA ILE A 115 -13.53 -3.31 -12.65
C ILE A 115 -13.20 -2.63 -13.98
N ALA A 116 -13.42 -1.32 -14.04
CA ALA A 116 -13.12 -0.50 -15.20
C ALA A 116 -11.65 -0.06 -15.23
N SER A 117 -11.12 0.40 -14.09
CA SER A 117 -9.73 0.87 -13.99
C SER A 117 -9.14 0.61 -12.61
N VAL A 118 -7.81 0.40 -12.56
CA VAL A 118 -7.06 0.19 -11.31
C VAL A 118 -5.84 1.08 -11.28
N GLN A 119 -5.82 2.02 -10.34
CA GLN A 119 -4.64 2.78 -9.96
C GLN A 119 -4.34 2.55 -8.49
N VAL A 120 -3.18 1.97 -8.20
CA VAL A 120 -2.76 1.69 -6.82
C VAL A 120 -1.35 2.20 -6.62
N LEU A 121 -1.22 3.20 -5.75
CA LEU A 121 0.07 3.67 -5.26
C LEU A 121 0.37 2.92 -3.95
N GLY A 122 1.13 1.84 -4.07
CA GLY A 122 1.45 0.94 -2.96
C GLY A 122 1.43 -0.51 -3.43
N ALA A 123 0.55 -1.34 -2.88
CA ALA A 123 0.50 -2.77 -3.19
C ALA A 123 -0.87 -3.21 -3.72
N LEU A 124 -0.86 -4.11 -4.70
CA LEU A 124 -2.06 -4.81 -5.19
C LEU A 124 -1.90 -6.31 -4.97
N HIS A 125 -2.72 -6.84 -4.06
CA HIS A 125 -2.82 -8.27 -3.79
C HIS A 125 -4.03 -8.84 -4.53
N ALA A 126 -3.78 -9.79 -5.41
CA ALA A 126 -4.78 -10.50 -6.19
C ALA A 126 -4.13 -11.77 -6.75
N SER A 127 -4.94 -12.74 -7.17
CA SER A 127 -4.42 -13.92 -7.85
C SER A 127 -3.68 -13.53 -9.15
N PRO A 128 -2.66 -14.29 -9.58
CA PRO A 128 -1.92 -13.99 -10.81
C PRO A 128 -2.81 -13.87 -12.05
N SER A 129 -3.86 -14.69 -12.13
CA SER A 129 -4.83 -14.68 -13.23
C SER A 129 -5.68 -13.39 -13.24
N VAL A 130 -6.10 -12.90 -12.07
CA VAL A 130 -6.80 -11.60 -11.95
C VAL A 130 -5.88 -10.44 -12.28
N LYS A 131 -4.64 -10.43 -11.79
CA LYS A 131 -3.64 -9.40 -12.18
C LYS A 131 -3.41 -9.39 -13.69
N ALA A 132 -3.33 -10.57 -14.31
CA ALA A 132 -3.18 -10.68 -15.76
C ALA A 132 -4.40 -10.14 -16.50
N ALA A 133 -5.61 -10.39 -16.01
CA ALA A 133 -6.84 -9.92 -16.63
C ALA A 133 -7.06 -8.40 -16.53
N LEU A 134 -6.49 -7.76 -15.50
CA LEU A 134 -6.59 -6.33 -15.25
C LEU A 134 -5.43 -5.52 -15.84
N ARG A 135 -4.41 -6.15 -16.45
CA ARG A 135 -3.18 -5.47 -16.94
C ARG A 135 -3.46 -4.25 -17.82
N GLU A 136 -4.39 -4.36 -18.77
CA GLU A 136 -4.75 -3.28 -19.70
C GLU A 136 -5.57 -2.16 -19.05
N ARG A 137 -6.03 -2.37 -17.81
CA ARG A 137 -6.84 -1.42 -17.02
C ARG A 137 -6.02 -0.74 -15.91
N MET A 138 -4.73 -1.06 -15.79
CA MET A 138 -3.84 -0.48 -14.78
C MET A 138 -3.25 0.84 -15.27
N VAL A 139 -3.33 1.90 -14.45
CA VAL A 139 -2.92 3.28 -14.77
C VAL A 139 -1.89 3.84 -13.79
#